data_AF-A0A4S8M108-F1
#
_entry.id   AF-A0A4S8M108-F1
#
_cell.length_a   1.000
_cell.length_b   1.000
_cell.length_c   1.000
_cell.angle_alpha   90.00
_cell.angle_beta   90.00
_cell.angle_gamma   90.00
#
_symmetry.space_group_name_H-M   'P 1'
#
loop_
_entity.id
_entity.type
_entity.pdbx_description
1 polymer ?
#
loop_
_entity_poly.entity_id
_entity_poly.type
_entity_poly.pdbx_seq_one_letter_code
_entity_poly.pdbx_strand_id
1 'polypeptide(L)'
;MGMHQRPLSLEGKKLVKSIRARFYPHQSQNPRWMSAFYRESLLQTRPAQQYVLAADELSGPRQQPYVHDIVVTLTYRRKVYKFRVFFKRHKLLPTNKSIRALCNVDVDGDVLVVACGKEVDVRNMRGKEEGRAADLAVKRLFARLDPLRGRRLPAVLSV
;
A
#
# COMPACT_ATOMS: atom_id res chain seq x y z
N MET A 1 7.81 12.90 7.84
CA MET A 1 8.57 12.18 6.79
C MET A 1 8.58 10.70 7.14
N GLY A 2 8.06 9.83 6.26
CA GLY A 2 8.11 8.38 6.47
C GLY A 2 9.56 7.91 6.45
N MET A 3 10.04 7.29 7.54
CA MET A 3 11.45 6.94 7.76
C MET A 3 12.03 5.91 6.75
N HIS A 4 11.24 5.42 5.80
CA HIS A 4 11.66 4.44 4.78
C HIS A 4 11.65 4.99 3.36
N GLN A 5 11.31 6.27 3.18
CA GLN A 5 11.32 6.91 1.86
C GLN A 5 12.48 7.89 1.80
N ARG A 6 13.59 7.46 1.20
CA ARG A 6 14.67 8.39 0.84
C ARG A 6 14.26 9.12 -0.44
N PRO A 7 14.29 10.46 -0.48
CA PRO A 7 14.07 11.19 -1.71
C PRO A 7 15.14 10.76 -2.73
N LEU A 8 14.69 10.42 -3.94
CA LEU A 8 15.60 10.08 -5.04
C LEU A 8 16.41 11.32 -5.41
N SER A 9 17.72 11.14 -5.59
CA SER A 9 18.61 12.19 -6.12
C SER A 9 18.07 12.74 -7.44
N LEU A 10 18.20 14.05 -7.64
CA LEU A 10 17.60 14.80 -8.75
C LEU A 10 18.22 14.51 -10.12
N GLU A 11 19.35 13.80 -10.18
CA GLU A 11 20.23 13.79 -11.36
C GLU A 11 20.01 12.63 -12.36
N GLY A 12 18.98 11.79 -12.18
CA GLY A 12 18.68 10.68 -13.10
C GLY A 12 17.48 10.91 -14.00
N LYS A 13 17.51 10.35 -15.24
CA LYS A 13 16.31 10.18 -16.06
C LYS A 13 15.26 9.40 -15.26
N LYS A 14 14.15 10.05 -14.92
CA LYS A 14 13.03 9.46 -14.16
C LYS A 14 12.06 8.83 -15.14
N LEU A 15 11.86 7.51 -15.04
CA LEU A 15 10.78 6.84 -15.76
C LEU A 15 9.58 6.69 -14.84
N VAL A 16 8.42 7.16 -15.29
CA VAL A 16 7.14 6.90 -14.64
C VAL A 16 6.52 5.69 -15.33
N LYS A 17 6.20 4.66 -14.55
CA LYS A 17 5.59 3.43 -15.03
C LYS A 17 4.32 3.15 -14.22
N SER A 18 3.37 2.45 -14.81
CA SER A 18 2.17 1.99 -14.11
C SER A 18 2.32 0.53 -13.66
N ILE A 19 1.69 0.21 -12.53
CA ILE A 19 1.51 -1.15 -12.02
C ILE A 19 0.06 -1.40 -11.68
N ARG A 20 -0.39 -2.65 -11.87
CA ARG A 20 -1.67 -3.12 -11.41
C ARG A 20 -1.66 -3.31 -9.89
N ALA A 21 -2.57 -2.62 -9.22
CA ALA A 21 -2.74 -2.58 -7.78
C ALA A 21 -4.18 -2.94 -7.37
N ARG A 22 -4.36 -3.18 -6.08
CA ARG A 22 -5.66 -3.41 -5.44
C ARG A 22 -6.01 -2.19 -4.59
N PHE A 23 -7.18 -1.62 -4.80
CA PHE A 23 -7.62 -0.38 -4.16
C PHE A 23 -8.88 -0.59 -3.35
N TYR A 24 -8.88 -0.05 -2.14
CA TYR A 24 -9.98 -0.08 -1.19
C TYR A 24 -10.49 1.36 -1.02
N PRO A 25 -11.43 1.78 -1.87
CA PRO A 25 -12.00 3.12 -1.79
C PRO A 25 -12.82 3.29 -0.50
N HIS A 26 -12.72 4.45 0.13
CA HIS A 26 -13.51 4.73 1.33
C HIS A 26 -15.01 4.82 1.06
N GLN A 27 -15.41 5.24 -0.15
CA GLN A 27 -16.81 5.50 -0.52
C GLN A 27 -17.60 4.25 -0.91
N SER A 28 -16.91 3.17 -1.32
CA SER A 28 -17.53 1.93 -1.77
C SER A 28 -17.21 0.80 -0.79
N GLN A 29 -18.06 -0.21 -0.74
CA GLN A 29 -17.83 -1.43 0.05
C GLN A 29 -16.93 -2.45 -0.67
N ASN A 30 -16.74 -2.29 -1.98
CA ASN A 30 -16.06 -3.28 -2.80
C ASN A 30 -14.68 -2.80 -3.24
N PRO A 31 -13.61 -3.59 -2.98
CA PRO A 31 -12.29 -3.31 -3.51
C PRO A 31 -12.23 -3.52 -5.03
N ARG A 32 -11.48 -2.64 -5.71
CA ARG A 32 -11.33 -2.66 -7.17
C ARG A 32 -9.87 -2.78 -7.60
N TRP A 33 -9.67 -3.18 -8.85
CA TRP A 33 -8.35 -3.13 -9.48
C TRP A 33 -8.11 -1.71 -10.01
N MET A 34 -6.88 -1.23 -9.91
CA MET A 34 -6.48 0.03 -10.54
C MET A 34 -5.03 0.00 -11.00
N SER A 35 -4.68 0.96 -11.85
CA SER A 35 -3.28 1.26 -12.16
C SER A 35 -2.77 2.29 -11.17
N ALA A 36 -1.65 2.01 -10.50
CA ALA A 36 -0.93 2.97 -9.68
C ALA A 36 0.41 3.28 -10.35
N PHE A 37 0.87 4.52 -10.25
CA PHE A 37 2.14 4.92 -10.85
C PHE A 37 3.29 4.78 -9.87
N TYR A 38 4.47 4.43 -10.38
CA TYR A 38 5.72 4.46 -9.64
C TYR A 38 6.82 5.12 -10.46
N ARG A 39 7.80 5.70 -9.75
CA ARG A 39 9.02 6.25 -10.32
C ARG A 39 10.17 5.29 -10.11
N GLU A 40 10.92 5.06 -11.17
CA GLU A 40 12.17 4.28 -11.14
C GLU A 40 13.36 5.23 -11.33
N SER A 41 14.37 5.11 -10.47
CA SER A 41 15.65 5.80 -10.66
C SER A 41 16.60 4.89 -11.44
N LEU A 42 16.98 5.32 -12.64
CA LEU A 42 17.88 4.57 -13.52
C LEU A 42 19.35 4.60 -13.08
N LEU A 43 19.70 5.36 -12.05
CA LEU A 43 21.09 5.62 -11.65
C LEU A 43 21.59 4.79 -10.46
N GLN A 44 20.79 3.89 -9.88
CA GLN A 44 21.22 3.12 -8.70
C GLN A 44 21.59 1.68 -9.07
N THR A 45 22.84 1.32 -8.81
CA THR A 45 23.45 -0.03 -8.86
C THR A 45 22.93 -1.00 -7.77
N ARG A 46 21.84 -0.65 -7.09
CA ARG A 46 21.09 -1.49 -6.15
C ARG A 46 19.72 -1.78 -6.78
N PRO A 47 19.04 -2.90 -6.47
CA PRO A 47 17.72 -3.19 -7.04
C PRO A 47 16.84 -1.94 -6.91
N ALA A 48 16.41 -1.43 -8.06
CA ALA A 48 15.94 -0.06 -8.21
C ALA A 48 14.90 0.27 -7.13
N GLN A 49 15.15 1.33 -6.34
CA GLN A 49 14.15 1.82 -5.41
C GLN A 49 12.99 2.41 -6.21
N GLN A 50 11.92 1.62 -6.34
CA GLN A 50 10.72 2.01 -7.06
C GLN A 50 9.80 2.75 -6.10
N TYR A 51 9.60 4.05 -6.35
CA TYR A 51 8.78 4.91 -5.50
C TYR A 51 7.35 4.95 -6.03
N VAL A 52 6.42 4.30 -5.34
CA VAL A 52 4.99 4.37 -5.69
C VAL A 52 4.47 5.76 -5.34
N LEU A 53 3.86 6.43 -6.33
CA LEU A 53 3.22 7.74 -6.19
C LEU A 53 1.84 7.61 -5.49
N ALA A 54 1.80 6.92 -4.36
CA ALA A 54 0.55 6.63 -3.64
C ALA A 54 -0.15 7.89 -3.12
N ALA A 55 0.57 9.00 -2.92
CA ALA A 55 -0.03 10.26 -2.48
C ALA A 55 -1.01 10.84 -3.50
N ASP A 56 -0.75 10.63 -4.79
CA ASP A 56 -1.60 11.09 -5.90
C ASP A 56 -2.84 10.21 -6.06
N GLU A 57 -2.76 8.94 -5.65
CA GLU A 57 -3.85 7.96 -5.76
C GLU A 57 -4.80 7.95 -4.55
N LEU A 58 -4.34 8.41 -3.38
CA LEU A 58 -5.13 8.44 -2.14
C LEU A 58 -5.81 9.80 -1.95
N SER A 59 -7.12 9.81 -1.70
CA SER A 59 -7.89 11.04 -1.45
C SER A 59 -7.41 11.83 -0.21
N GLY A 60 -7.86 13.08 -0.09
CA GLY A 60 -7.53 13.97 1.04
C GLY A 60 -6.07 14.48 1.10
N PRO A 61 -5.43 14.88 -0.02
CA PRO A 61 -4.04 15.37 -0.01
C PRO A 61 -3.84 16.61 0.88
N ARG A 62 -4.88 17.45 1.02
CA ARG A 62 -4.85 18.64 1.88
C ARG A 62 -4.93 18.33 3.38
N GLN A 63 -5.49 17.18 3.76
CA GLN A 63 -5.76 16.83 5.17
C GLN A 63 -4.59 16.09 5.82
N GLN A 64 -3.86 15.27 5.06
CA GLN A 64 -2.64 14.65 5.53
C GLN A 64 -1.66 14.49 4.35
N PRO A 65 -0.52 15.19 4.35
CA PRO A 65 0.45 15.11 3.25
C PRO A 65 1.28 13.81 3.28
N TYR A 66 1.29 13.09 4.40
CA TYR A 66 2.06 11.86 4.56
C TYR A 66 1.21 10.63 4.33
N VAL A 67 1.72 9.72 3.51
CA VAL A 67 1.18 8.37 3.30
C VAL A 67 1.97 7.40 4.17
N HIS A 68 1.28 6.57 4.94
CA HIS A 68 1.88 5.44 5.63
C HIS A 68 2.09 4.29 4.65
N ASP A 69 3.22 3.62 4.74
CA ASP A 69 3.51 2.42 3.98
C ASP A 69 3.99 1.29 4.91
N ILE A 70 3.37 0.13 4.78
CA ILE A 70 3.73 -1.06 5.55
C ILE A 70 3.92 -2.23 4.60
N VAL A 71 5.04 -2.94 4.75
CA VAL A 71 5.27 -4.19 4.03
C VAL A 71 4.64 -5.35 4.81
N VAL A 72 3.76 -6.07 4.15
CA VAL A 72 3.02 -7.22 4.67
C VAL A 72 3.44 -8.47 3.92
N THR A 73 4.01 -9.43 4.63
CA THR A 73 4.34 -10.76 4.08
C THR A 73 3.41 -11.79 4.70
N LEU A 74 2.80 -12.64 3.87
CA LEU A 74 1.93 -13.72 4.34
C LEU A 74 2.01 -14.96 3.46
N THR A 75 1.61 -16.10 4.02
CA THR A 75 1.44 -17.35 3.28
C THR A 75 -0.04 -17.59 3.00
N TYR A 76 -0.40 -17.75 1.72
CA TYR A 76 -1.74 -18.09 1.27
C TYR A 76 -1.68 -19.25 0.27
N ARG A 77 -2.46 -20.31 0.52
CA ARG A 77 -2.48 -21.53 -0.33
C ARG A 77 -1.08 -22.07 -0.66
N ARG A 78 -0.22 -22.17 0.36
CA ARG A 78 1.19 -22.64 0.27
C ARG A 78 2.13 -21.75 -0.54
N LYS A 79 1.69 -20.54 -0.95
CA LYS A 79 2.53 -19.54 -1.62
C LYS A 79 2.76 -18.36 -0.70
N VAL A 80 4.00 -17.86 -0.68
CA VAL A 80 4.35 -16.63 0.04
C VAL A 80 4.06 -15.43 -0.85
N TYR A 81 3.27 -14.50 -0.33
CA TYR A 81 2.98 -13.22 -0.95
C TYR A 81 3.58 -12.10 -0.11
N LYS A 82 4.05 -11.07 -0.80
CA LYS A 82 4.58 -9.85 -0.19
C LYS A 82 3.86 -8.67 -0.83
N PHE A 83 3.29 -7.82 0.01
CA PHE A 83 2.52 -6.66 -0.40
C PHE A 83 3.07 -5.42 0.30
N ARG A 84 2.97 -4.27 -0.36
CA ARG A 84 3.15 -2.97 0.28
C ARG A 84 1.80 -2.28 0.33
N VAL A 85 1.37 -1.94 1.54
CA VAL A 85 0.07 -1.36 1.83
C VAL A 85 0.28 0.12 2.13
N PHE A 86 -0.33 0.97 1.33
CA PHE A 86 -0.32 2.41 1.46
C PHE A 86 -1.67 2.90 1.97
N PHE A 87 -1.66 3.74 3.00
CA PHE A 87 -2.88 4.33 3.54
C PHE A 87 -2.58 5.65 4.23
N LYS A 88 -3.60 6.49 4.37
CA LYS A 88 -3.55 7.65 5.26
C LYS A 88 -4.26 7.29 6.56
N ARG A 89 -3.93 8.00 7.64
CA ARG A 89 -4.53 7.78 8.95
C ARG A 89 -4.72 9.13 9.61
N HIS A 90 -5.84 9.75 9.30
CA HIS A 90 -6.18 11.06 9.84
C HIS A 90 -7.64 11.06 10.28
N LYS A 91 -7.91 11.60 11.48
CA LYS A 91 -9.25 11.61 12.10
C LYS A 91 -10.34 12.32 11.30
N LEU A 92 -9.95 13.21 10.38
CA LEU A 92 -10.87 13.92 9.48
C LEU A 92 -11.08 13.21 8.15
N LEU A 93 -10.39 12.09 7.90
CA LEU A 93 -10.67 11.27 6.74
C LEU A 93 -11.90 10.42 7.01
N PRO A 94 -12.75 10.21 5.98
CA PRO A 94 -13.93 9.37 6.12
C PRO A 94 -13.54 7.91 6.37
N THR A 95 -14.35 7.22 7.16
CA THR A 95 -14.19 5.79 7.40
C THR A 95 -14.33 4.99 6.10
N ASN A 96 -13.44 4.04 5.92
CA ASN A 96 -13.33 3.24 4.72
C ASN A 96 -14.34 2.09 4.74
N LYS A 97 -15.41 2.25 3.95
CA LYS A 97 -16.47 1.25 3.84
C LYS A 97 -15.97 -0.08 3.26
N SER A 98 -14.97 -0.06 2.38
CA SER A 98 -14.38 -1.30 1.83
C SER A 98 -13.66 -2.11 2.88
N ILE A 99 -12.87 -1.45 3.73
CA ILE A 99 -12.15 -2.13 4.81
C ILE A 99 -13.11 -2.62 5.90
N ARG A 100 -14.10 -1.79 6.25
CA ARG A 100 -15.13 -2.18 7.22
C ARG A 100 -15.92 -3.40 6.74
N ALA A 101 -16.32 -3.45 5.47
CA ALA A 101 -16.97 -4.61 4.88
C ALA A 101 -16.06 -5.86 4.85
N LEU A 102 -14.75 -5.68 4.68
CA LEU A 102 -13.78 -6.76 4.57
C LEU A 102 -13.43 -7.40 5.93
N CYS A 103 -13.28 -6.60 6.99
CA CYS A 103 -12.78 -7.08 8.27
C CYS A 103 -13.45 -6.52 9.53
N ASN A 104 -14.53 -5.74 9.40
CA ASN A 104 -15.24 -5.09 10.51
C ASN A 104 -14.33 -4.24 11.42
N VAL A 105 -13.30 -3.65 10.83
CA VAL A 105 -12.41 -2.69 11.49
C VAL A 105 -12.62 -1.34 10.84
N ASP A 106 -12.75 -0.30 11.64
CA ASP A 106 -12.77 1.05 11.13
C ASP A 106 -11.34 1.46 10.73
N VAL A 107 -11.20 1.95 9.51
CA VAL A 107 -9.94 2.50 8.98
C VAL A 107 -10.30 3.75 8.23
N ASP A 108 -9.60 4.85 8.45
CA ASP A 108 -9.92 6.12 7.81
C ASP A 108 -9.15 6.27 6.49
N GLY A 109 -9.81 6.83 5.48
CA GLY A 109 -9.22 7.12 4.17
C GLY A 109 -9.06 5.90 3.27
N ASP A 110 -8.57 6.14 2.05
CA ASP A 110 -8.35 5.07 1.08
C ASP A 110 -7.15 4.19 1.44
N VAL A 111 -7.17 2.94 0.95
CA VAL A 111 -6.03 2.02 1.05
C VAL A 111 -5.66 1.52 -0.33
N LEU A 112 -4.37 1.54 -0.64
CA LEU A 112 -3.80 1.03 -1.88
C LEU A 112 -2.81 -0.09 -1.56
N VAL A 113 -2.91 -1.19 -2.30
CA VAL A 113 -2.05 -2.36 -2.11
C VAL A 113 -1.38 -2.71 -3.43
N VAL A 114 -0.06 -2.81 -3.38
CA VAL A 114 0.77 -3.24 -4.52
C VAL A 114 1.47 -4.55 -4.17
N ALA A 115 1.72 -5.38 -5.19
CA ALA A 115 2.49 -6.59 -5.00
C ALA A 115 3.99 -6.29 -5.07
N CYS A 116 4.77 -6.95 -4.22
CA CYS A 116 6.23 -6.88 -4.23
C CYS A 116 6.82 -8.14 -4.89
N GLY A 117 7.97 -7.99 -5.55
CA GLY A 117 8.76 -9.10 -6.06
C GLY A 117 9.78 -9.59 -5.02
N LYS A 118 10.49 -10.67 -5.36
CA LYS A 118 11.70 -11.09 -4.62
C LYS A 118 12.86 -10.12 -4.87
N GLU A 119 13.00 -9.68 -6.12
CA GLU A 119 14.10 -8.84 -6.61
C GLU A 119 13.69 -7.40 -6.93
N VAL A 120 12.39 -7.15 -7.09
CA VAL A 120 11.82 -5.83 -7.42
C VAL A 120 10.92 -5.34 -6.29
N ASP A 121 11.02 -4.04 -5.97
CA ASP A 121 10.29 -3.44 -4.85
C ASP A 121 8.77 -3.45 -5.11
N VAL A 122 8.34 -3.25 -6.36
CA VAL A 122 6.93 -3.40 -6.79
C VAL A 122 6.79 -4.12 -8.12
N ARG A 123 5.64 -4.78 -8.31
CA ARG A 123 5.27 -5.47 -9.55
C ARG A 123 3.77 -5.44 -9.80
N ASN A 124 3.39 -5.76 -11.03
CA ASN A 124 2.00 -6.03 -11.37
C ASN A 124 1.42 -7.15 -10.50
N MET A 125 0.29 -6.86 -9.86
CA MET A 125 -0.53 -7.85 -9.18
C MET A 125 -1.34 -8.66 -10.21
N ARG A 126 -1.41 -9.98 -10.03
CA ARG A 126 -1.83 -10.97 -11.03
C ARG A 126 -3.00 -11.81 -10.57
N GLY A 127 -4.10 -11.73 -11.31
CA GLY A 127 -5.23 -12.66 -11.20
C GLY A 127 -6.03 -12.55 -9.90
N LYS A 128 -7.06 -13.39 -9.81
CA LYS A 128 -8.01 -13.39 -8.68
C LYS A 128 -7.39 -13.94 -7.39
N GLU A 129 -6.48 -14.91 -7.49
CA GLU A 129 -5.85 -15.54 -6.32
C GLU A 129 -4.99 -14.55 -5.54
N GLU A 130 -4.16 -13.77 -6.22
CA GLU A 130 -3.35 -12.74 -5.58
C GLU A 130 -4.21 -11.60 -5.02
N GLY A 131 -5.32 -11.26 -5.69
CA GLY A 131 -6.32 -10.33 -5.14
C GLY A 131 -6.90 -10.82 -3.81
N ARG A 132 -7.23 -12.12 -3.69
CA ARG A 132 -7.70 -12.71 -2.43
C ARG A 132 -6.61 -12.74 -1.36
N ALA A 133 -5.35 -12.99 -1.74
CA ALA A 133 -4.21 -12.91 -0.83
C ALA A 133 -4.01 -11.47 -0.32
N ALA A 134 -4.17 -10.46 -1.18
CA ALA A 134 -4.13 -9.05 -0.80
C ALA A 134 -5.27 -8.69 0.17
N ASP A 135 -6.49 -9.14 -0.11
CA ASP A 135 -7.64 -8.94 0.78
C ASP A 135 -7.38 -9.57 2.17
N LEU A 136 -6.78 -10.76 2.23
CA LEU A 136 -6.34 -11.38 3.48
C LEU A 136 -5.22 -10.59 4.18
N ALA A 137 -4.26 -10.05 3.43
CA ALA A 137 -3.17 -9.21 3.95
C ALA A 137 -3.71 -7.97 4.66
N VAL A 138 -4.64 -7.29 4.01
CA VAL A 138 -5.32 -6.10 4.51
C VAL A 138 -6.11 -6.40 5.78
N LYS A 139 -6.91 -7.48 5.77
CA LYS A 139 -7.66 -7.93 6.94
C LYS A 139 -6.74 -8.17 8.13
N ARG A 140 -5.64 -8.90 7.91
CA ARG A 140 -4.64 -9.25 8.92
C ARG A 140 -3.87 -8.04 9.44
N LEU A 141 -3.51 -7.12 8.56
CA LEU A 141 -2.83 -5.87 8.92
C LEU A 141 -3.73 -5.03 9.83
N PHE A 142 -4.94 -4.70 9.38
CA PHE A 142 -5.79 -3.78 10.13
C PHE A 142 -6.33 -4.37 11.42
N ALA A 143 -6.57 -5.68 11.50
CA ALA A 143 -6.86 -6.34 12.77
C ALA A 143 -5.73 -6.15 13.81
N ARG A 144 -4.47 -6.11 13.36
CA ARG A 144 -3.33 -5.84 14.25
C ARG A 144 -3.10 -4.35 14.53
N LEU A 145 -3.51 -3.47 13.61
CA LEU A 145 -3.37 -2.01 13.78
C LEU A 145 -4.52 -1.38 14.58
N ASP A 146 -5.67 -2.03 14.66
CA ASP A 146 -6.84 -1.55 15.41
C ASP A 146 -6.53 -1.21 16.89
N PRO A 147 -5.88 -2.10 17.67
CA PRO A 147 -5.47 -1.76 19.04
C PRO A 147 -4.41 -0.65 19.11
N LEU A 148 -3.80 -0.29 17.97
CA LEU A 148 -2.75 0.73 17.86
C LEU A 148 -3.29 2.08 17.34
N ARG A 149 -4.61 2.34 17.41
CA ARG A 149 -5.26 3.61 17.00
C ARG A 149 -4.65 4.89 17.57
N GLY A 150 -3.95 4.82 18.71
CA GLY A 150 -3.20 5.95 19.31
C GLY A 150 -1.67 5.82 19.32
N ARG A 151 -1.07 4.80 18.69
CA ARG A 151 0.38 4.50 18.80
C ARG A 151 1.12 4.59 17.46
N ARG A 152 2.45 4.70 17.50
CA ARG A 152 3.31 4.63 16.30
C ARG A 152 3.14 3.27 15.60
N LEU A 153 3.03 3.30 14.28
CA LEU A 153 2.87 2.12 13.44
C LEU A 153 4.23 1.48 13.12
N PRO A 154 4.32 0.14 13.11
CA PRO A 154 5.52 -0.55 12.64
C PRO A 154 5.64 -0.41 11.11
N ALA A 155 6.86 -0.33 10.61
CA ALA A 155 7.13 -0.22 9.17
C ALA A 155 7.03 -1.55 8.41
N VAL A 156 7.20 -2.67 9.10
CA VAL A 156 7.16 -4.02 8.53
C VAL A 156 6.35 -4.92 9.45
N LEU A 157 5.50 -5.76 8.87
CA LEU A 157 4.64 -6.66 9.63
C LEU A 157 4.48 -8.00 8.90
N SER A 158 5.00 -9.08 9.50
CA SER A 158 4.85 -10.44 9.00
C SER A 158 3.59 -11.08 9.60
N VAL A 159 2.67 -11.57 8.77
CA VAL A 159 1.36 -12.12 9.22
C VAL A 159 1.00 -13.47 8.67
#